data_AF-A0A522A693-F1
#
_entry.id   AF-A0A522A693-F1
#
_cell.length_a   1.000
_cell.length_b   1.000
_cell.length_c   1.000
_cell.angle_alpha   90.00
_cell.angle_beta   90.00
_cell.angle_gamma   90.00
#
_symmetry.space_group_name_H-M   'P 1'
#
loop_
_entity.id
_entity.type
_entity.pdbx_description
1 polymer ?
#
loop_
_entity_poly.entity_id
_entity_poly.type
_entity_poly.pdbx_seq_one_letter_code
_entity_poly.pdbx_strand_id
1 'polypeptide(L)'
;MNPDQALPDTGRRHRSAIPGFNLSLGFTVAYLSLIVLIPLAGVFAKAAGLGWAELWQVLSAPRVLSALKLSFGTALIAASVNAVFGTLVAWVFVRYEFPGKRLFDATIDLP
;
A
#
# COMPACT_ATOMS: atom_id res chain seq x y z
N MET A 1 24.41 -51.84 6.28
CA MET A 1 23.24 -51.73 5.37
C MET A 1 22.29 -50.70 5.96
N ASN A 2 22.10 -49.48 5.48
CA ASN A 2 22.81 -48.60 4.54
C ASN A 2 22.56 -47.14 5.04
N PRO A 3 23.57 -46.26 5.17
CA PRO A 3 23.42 -44.83 5.52
C PRO A 3 22.76 -43.90 4.46
N ASP A 4 22.10 -44.39 3.40
CA ASP A 4 21.70 -43.56 2.23
C ASP A 4 20.18 -43.38 1.99
N GLN A 5 19.29 -43.55 2.97
CA GLN A 5 17.88 -43.18 2.76
C GLN A 5 17.59 -41.70 3.07
N ALA A 6 18.44 -40.82 2.53
CA ALA A 6 18.06 -39.43 2.29
C ALA A 6 17.05 -39.44 1.14
N LEU A 7 15.76 -39.36 1.47
CA LEU A 7 14.72 -39.24 0.45
C LEU A 7 15.03 -37.97 -0.37
N PRO A 8 15.07 -38.07 -1.71
CA PRO A 8 15.27 -36.89 -2.54
C PRO A 8 14.12 -35.91 -2.29
N ASP A 9 14.47 -34.70 -1.84
CA ASP A 9 13.58 -33.54 -1.88
C ASP A 9 13.26 -33.25 -3.36
N THR A 10 12.30 -33.99 -3.88
CA THR A 10 11.75 -33.81 -5.21
C THR A 10 10.97 -32.50 -5.17
N GLY A 11 11.66 -31.42 -5.54
CA GLY A 11 11.10 -30.09 -5.68
C GLY A 11 9.81 -30.13 -6.49
N ARG A 12 8.68 -30.15 -5.79
CA ARG A 12 7.34 -30.05 -6.35
C ARG A 12 7.24 -28.67 -7.00
N ARG A 13 7.54 -28.61 -8.30
CA ARG A 13 7.17 -27.48 -9.15
C ARG A 13 5.67 -27.28 -9.01
N HIS A 14 5.30 -26.20 -8.33
CA HIS A 14 3.93 -25.75 -8.15
C HIS A 14 3.36 -25.42 -9.54
N ARG A 15 2.89 -26.44 -10.27
CA ARG A 15 2.17 -26.25 -11.54
C ARG A 15 0.86 -25.56 -11.17
N SER A 16 0.72 -24.30 -11.56
CA SER A 16 -0.51 -23.54 -11.34
C SER A 16 -1.69 -24.35 -11.84
N ALA A 17 -2.70 -24.55 -10.98
CA ALA A 17 -3.83 -25.45 -11.19
C ALA A 17 -4.74 -25.09 -12.38
N ILE A 18 -4.45 -24.00 -13.11
CA ILE A 18 -5.21 -23.53 -14.27
C ILE A 18 -4.24 -23.26 -15.42
N PRO A 19 -4.37 -23.96 -16.58
CA PRO A 19 -3.58 -23.64 -17.76
C PRO A 19 -3.89 -22.21 -18.21
N GLY A 20 -2.85 -21.38 -18.33
CA GLY A 20 -2.99 -19.96 -18.72
C GLY A 20 -3.11 -18.96 -17.57
N PHE A 21 -3.05 -19.38 -16.30
CA PHE A 21 -3.13 -18.48 -15.13
C PHE A 21 -2.14 -17.30 -15.20
N ASN A 22 -0.89 -17.57 -15.58
CA ASN A 22 0.13 -16.51 -15.66
C ASN A 22 -0.17 -15.51 -16.80
N LEU A 23 -0.79 -15.97 -17.89
CA LEU A 23 -1.12 -15.12 -19.03
C LEU A 23 -2.36 -14.28 -18.75
N SER A 24 -3.41 -14.87 -18.15
CA SER A 24 -4.59 -14.13 -17.71
C SER A 24 -4.25 -13.15 -16.60
N LEU A 25 -3.43 -13.54 -15.62
CA LEU A 25 -2.95 -12.64 -14.57
C LEU A 25 -2.10 -11.50 -15.13
N GLY A 26 -1.16 -11.79 -16.04
CA GLY A 26 -0.36 -10.77 -16.72
C GLY A 26 -1.24 -9.79 -17.50
N PHE A 27 -2.24 -10.29 -18.23
CA PHE A 27 -3.20 -9.45 -18.94
C PHE A 27 -4.05 -8.60 -17.99
N THR A 28 -4.61 -9.18 -16.93
CA THR A 28 -5.39 -8.44 -15.92
C THR A 28 -4.56 -7.36 -15.25
N VAL A 29 -3.34 -7.66 -14.81
CA VAL A 29 -2.44 -6.68 -14.18
C VAL A 29 -2.07 -5.58 -15.17
N ALA A 30 -1.71 -5.93 -16.41
CA ALA A 30 -1.39 -4.94 -17.44
C ALA A 30 -2.60 -4.04 -17.75
N TYR A 31 -3.78 -4.62 -17.89
CA TYR A 31 -5.02 -3.90 -18.17
C TYR A 31 -5.39 -2.94 -17.02
N LEU A 32 -5.38 -3.41 -15.77
CA LEU A 32 -5.63 -2.56 -14.59
C LEU A 32 -4.58 -1.45 -14.45
N SER A 33 -3.30 -1.80 -14.69
CA SER A 33 -2.22 -0.82 -14.67
C SER A 33 -2.45 0.25 -15.74
N LEU A 34 -2.83 -0.15 -16.95
CA LEU A 34 -3.08 0.78 -18.05
C LEU A 34 -4.24 1.74 -17.72
N ILE A 35 -5.32 1.24 -17.11
CA ILE A 35 -6.45 2.05 -16.64
C ILE A 35 -6.00 3.15 -15.67
N VAL A 36 -5.05 2.86 -14.78
CA VAL A 36 -4.54 3.83 -13.79
C VAL A 36 -3.44 4.73 -14.40
N LEU A 37 -2.55 4.16 -15.20
CA LEU A 37 -1.38 4.85 -15.73
C LEU A 37 -1.72 5.83 -16.84
N ILE A 38 -2.69 5.54 -17.71
CA ILE A 38 -3.12 6.48 -18.77
C ILE A 38 -3.55 7.84 -18.19
N PRO A 39 -4.51 7.92 -17.24
CA PRO A 39 -4.94 9.21 -16.69
C PRO A 39 -3.82 9.90 -15.91
N LEU A 40 -3.01 9.13 -15.16
CA LEU A 40 -1.87 9.67 -14.44
C LEU A 40 -0.85 10.30 -15.41
N ALA A 41 -0.51 9.59 -16.50
CA ALA A 41 0.35 10.10 -17.56
C ALA A 41 -0.24 11.34 -18.22
N GLY A 42 -1.56 11.43 -18.40
CA GLY A 42 -2.25 12.62 -18.89
C GLY A 42 -2.05 13.84 -17.99
N VAL A 43 -2.14 13.67 -16.66
CA VAL A 43 -1.85 14.74 -15.69
C VAL A 43 -0.40 15.19 -15.80
N PHE A 44 0.55 14.24 -15.87
CA PHE A 44 1.97 14.56 -16.06
C PHE A 44 2.25 15.27 -17.38
N ALA A 45 1.67 14.81 -18.50
CA ALA A 45 1.83 15.43 -19.80
C ALA A 45 1.28 16.87 -19.81
N LYS A 46 0.12 17.09 -19.17
CA LYS A 46 -0.44 18.44 -19.02
C LYS A 46 0.46 19.35 -18.18
N ALA A 47 1.00 18.83 -17.09
CA ALA A 47 1.92 19.57 -16.23
C ALA A 47 3.27 19.85 -16.93
N ALA A 48 3.78 18.91 -17.71
CA ALA A 48 5.03 19.06 -18.47
C ALA A 48 4.92 20.08 -19.61
N GLY A 49 3.71 20.33 -20.11
CA GLY A 49 3.45 21.42 -21.07
C GLY A 49 3.41 22.81 -20.44
N LEU A 50 3.38 22.94 -19.11
CA LEU A 50 3.47 24.23 -18.42
C LEU A 50 4.93 24.70 -18.38
N GLY A 51 5.16 25.98 -18.66
CA GLY A 51 6.48 26.57 -18.45
C GLY A 51 6.86 26.60 -16.97
N TRP A 52 8.15 26.71 -16.65
CA TRP A 52 8.63 26.80 -15.26
C TRP A 52 7.96 27.93 -14.46
N ALA A 53 7.72 29.08 -15.10
CA ALA A 53 7.03 30.20 -14.49
C ALA A 53 5.55 29.91 -14.16
N GLU A 54 4.84 29.22 -15.06
CA GLU A 54 3.43 28.83 -14.84
C GLU A 54 3.33 27.78 -13.74
N LEU A 55 4.24 26.80 -13.72
CA LEU A 55 4.30 25.80 -12.66
C LEU A 55 4.50 26.47 -11.29
N TRP A 56 5.41 27.44 -11.21
CA TRP A 56 5.63 28.21 -9.98
C TRP A 56 4.40 29.02 -9.56
N GLN A 57 3.69 29.64 -10.50
CA GLN A 57 2.44 30.36 -10.21
C GLN A 57 1.36 29.44 -9.67
N VAL A 58 1.20 28.25 -10.25
CA VAL A 58 0.22 27.25 -9.77
C VAL A 58 0.59 26.76 -8.37
N LEU A 59 1.86 26.44 -8.12
CA LEU A 59 2.32 25.95 -6.81
C LEU A 59 2.23 27.02 -5.72
N SER A 60 2.52 28.28 -6.06
CA SER A 60 2.43 29.42 -5.15
C SER A 60 1.02 29.99 -5.01
N ALA A 61 0.04 29.46 -5.75
CA ALA A 61 -1.33 29.90 -5.64
C ALA A 61 -1.82 29.71 -4.19
N PRO A 62 -2.48 30.72 -3.59
CA PRO A 62 -2.84 30.70 -2.18
C PRO A 62 -3.72 29.50 -1.82
N ARG A 63 -4.56 29.04 -2.76
CA ARG A 63 -5.38 27.84 -2.62
C ARG A 63 -4.53 26.56 -2.53
N VAL A 64 -3.53 26.40 -3.40
CA VAL A 64 -2.64 25.22 -3.41
C VAL A 64 -1.81 25.18 -2.15
N LEU A 65 -1.23 26.31 -1.74
CA LEU A 65 -0.47 26.41 -0.48
C LEU A 65 -1.35 26.10 0.74
N SER A 66 -2.58 26.60 0.77
CA SER A 66 -3.52 26.32 1.88
C SER A 66 -3.91 24.85 1.92
N ALA A 67 -4.17 24.24 0.76
CA ALA A 67 -4.46 22.82 0.66
C ALA A 67 -3.26 21.96 1.09
N LEU A 68 -2.03 22.29 0.66
CA LEU A 68 -0.82 21.59 1.09
C LEU A 68 -0.60 21.71 2.61
N LYS A 69 -0.74 22.91 3.17
CA LYS A 69 -0.63 23.13 4.62
C LYS A 69 -1.67 22.32 5.39
N LEU A 70 -2.91 22.28 4.90
CA LEU A 70 -3.96 21.49 5.52
C LEU A 70 -3.64 20.00 5.43
N SER A 71 -3.37 19.46 4.24
CA SER A 71 -3.10 18.04 4.03
C SER A 71 -1.89 17.55 4.82
N PHE A 72 -0.75 18.25 4.74
CA PHE A 72 0.44 17.87 5.50
C PHE A 72 0.26 18.10 7.00
N GLY A 73 -0.38 19.20 7.40
CA GLY A 73 -0.64 19.51 8.81
C GLY A 73 -1.55 18.47 9.46
N THR A 74 -2.67 18.14 8.82
CA THR A 74 -3.59 17.11 9.33
C THR A 74 -2.96 15.74 9.30
N ALA A 75 -2.25 15.36 8.24
CA ALA A 75 -1.56 14.07 8.17
C ALA A 75 -0.49 13.95 9.25
N LEU A 76 0.28 15.00 9.52
CA LEU A 76 1.30 14.99 10.57
C LEU A 76 0.69 14.86 11.96
N ILE A 77 -0.37 15.61 12.25
CA ILE A 77 -1.10 15.53 13.53
C ILE A 77 -1.69 14.12 13.68
N ALA A 78 -2.41 13.63 12.67
CA ALA A 78 -3.02 12.31 12.68
C ALA A 78 -1.96 11.21 12.85
N ALA A 79 -0.84 11.29 12.13
CA ALA A 79 0.27 10.34 12.24
C ALA A 79 0.93 10.39 13.62
N SER A 80 1.09 11.58 14.22
CA SER A 80 1.67 11.72 15.56
C SER A 80 0.75 11.12 16.63
N VAL A 81 -0.55 11.43 16.54
CA VAL A 81 -1.58 10.84 17.41
C VAL A 81 -1.61 9.32 17.24
N ASN A 82 -1.66 8.84 16.00
CA ASN A 82 -1.63 7.41 15.69
C ASN A 82 -0.34 6.73 16.16
N ALA A 83 0.81 7.39 16.06
CA ALA A 83 2.07 6.86 16.55
C ALA A 83 2.04 6.69 18.08
N VAL A 84 1.49 7.65 18.83
CA VAL A 84 1.41 7.54 20.30
C VAL A 84 0.38 6.50 20.70
N PHE A 85 -0.89 6.67 20.30
CA PHE A 85 -1.98 5.80 20.73
C PHE A 85 -1.92 4.43 20.08
N GLY A 86 -1.62 4.36 18.78
CA GLY A 86 -1.46 3.10 18.06
C GLY A 86 -0.32 2.27 18.62
N THR A 87 0.82 2.88 18.98
CA THR A 87 1.92 2.14 19.64
C THR A 87 1.49 1.64 21.02
N LEU A 88 0.80 2.45 21.83
CA LEU A 88 0.30 2.02 23.14
C LEU A 88 -0.67 0.83 23.01
N VAL A 89 -1.63 0.93 22.10
CA VAL A 89 -2.60 -0.15 21.83
C VAL A 89 -1.87 -1.40 21.35
N ALA A 90 -0.99 -1.29 20.34
CA ALA A 90 -0.22 -2.42 19.83
C ALA A 90 0.63 -3.08 20.93
N TRP A 91 1.25 -2.28 21.80
CA TRP A 91 2.04 -2.78 22.92
C TRP A 91 1.19 -3.57 23.93
N VAL A 92 0.00 -3.06 24.27
CA VAL A 92 -0.94 -3.77 25.15
C VAL A 92 -1.38 -5.09 24.52
N PHE A 93 -1.70 -5.10 23.23
CA PHE A 93 -2.13 -6.31 22.52
C PHE A 93 -1.04 -7.37 22.41
N VAL A 94 0.22 -6.98 22.23
CA VAL A 94 1.33 -7.96 22.20
C VAL A 94 1.69 -8.45 23.60
N ARG A 95 1.57 -7.59 24.63
CA ARG A 95 2.10 -7.91 25.97
C ARG A 95 1.09 -8.52 26.94
N TYR A 96 -0.22 -8.28 26.75
CA TYR A 96 -1.26 -8.74 27.68
C TYR A 96 -2.31 -9.62 27.00
N GLU A 97 -2.78 -10.62 27.74
CA GLU A 97 -3.94 -11.42 27.39
C GLU A 97 -5.08 -11.06 28.35
N PHE A 98 -6.10 -10.38 27.82
CA PHE A 98 -7.28 -9.95 28.59
C PHE A 98 -8.56 -10.56 28.00
N PRO A 99 -9.55 -10.91 28.84
CA PRO A 99 -10.83 -11.40 28.37
C PRO A 99 -11.55 -10.27 27.62
N GLY A 100 -11.69 -10.41 26.29
CA GLY A 100 -12.24 -9.37 25.40
C GLY A 100 -11.32 -8.96 24.24
N LYS A 101 -10.05 -9.38 24.24
CA LYS A 101 -9.04 -9.05 23.22
C LYS A 101 -9.52 -9.31 21.78
N ARG A 102 -10.16 -10.46 21.52
CA ARG A 102 -10.66 -10.84 20.19
C ARG A 102 -11.71 -9.89 19.61
N LEU A 103 -12.50 -9.21 20.45
CA LEU A 103 -13.52 -8.27 19.97
C LEU A 103 -12.90 -6.94 19.52
N PHE A 104 -11.91 -6.45 20.26
CA PHE A 104 -11.17 -5.25 19.87
C PHE A 104 -10.27 -5.51 18.67
N ASP A 105 -9.64 -6.69 18.57
CA ASP A 105 -8.84 -7.10 17.40
C ASP A 105 -9.68 -7.01 16.11
N ALA A 106 -10.90 -7.55 16.13
CA ALA A 106 -11.83 -7.49 15.01
C ALA A 106 -12.31 -6.06 14.68
N THR A 107 -12.34 -5.16 15.68
CA THR A 107 -12.72 -3.76 15.48
C THR A 107 -11.58 -2.95 14.89
N ILE A 108 -10.33 -3.26 15.25
CA ILE A 108 -9.12 -2.63 14.69
C ILE A 108 -8.92 -3.08 13.23
N ASP A 109 -9.22 -4.33 12.92
CA ASP A 109 -9.20 -4.86 11.54
C ASP A 109 -10.35 -4.34 10.66
N LEU A 110 -11.35 -3.68 11.26
CA LEU A 110 -12.41 -2.98 10.55
C LEU A 110 -12.01 -1.49 10.41
N PRO A 111 -11.42 -1.07 9.29
CA PRO A 111 -10.92 0.30 9.12
C PRO A 111 -12.02 1.37 9.17
#